data_AF-A0AAE3I871-F1
#
_entry.id   AF-A0AAE3I871-F1
#
_cell.length_a   1.000
_cell.length_b   1.000
_cell.length_c   1.000
_cell.angle_alpha   90.00
_cell.angle_beta   90.00
_cell.angle_gamma   90.00
#
_symmetry.space_group_name_H-M   'P 1'
#
loop_
_entity.id
_entity.type
_entity.pdbx_description
1 polymer ?
#
loop_
_entity_poly.entity_id
_entity_poly.type
_entity_poly.pdbx_seq_one_letter_code
_entity_poly.pdbx_strand_id
1 'polypeptide(L)'
;MRETLRRRIPFVTGLLTVVSLVVVVAAVRQLVPETLLPALPEGLLHTIPHVNALISALAIGTITYGWRSIRAGRVRAHRRAMLASFVLFVSFLGLYLLRVAIEGPTTFDGPETLKLWVYYPVLGVHMLLAIVCLPLVYYVLLLAVTHAPSELGDTPHPRVGRVAASLWLLSFALGIVVYLLLYVLPV
;
A
#
# COMPACT_ATOMS: atom_id res chain seq x y z
N MET A 1 -18.65 -20.32 -10.22
CA MET A 1 -18.15 -19.04 -9.66
C MET A 1 -16.64 -18.83 -9.84
N ARG A 2 -15.76 -19.76 -9.41
CA ARG A 2 -14.28 -19.60 -9.57
C ARG A 2 -13.79 -19.55 -11.02
N GLU A 3 -14.41 -20.33 -11.92
CA GLU A 3 -14.05 -20.40 -13.34
C GLU A 3 -14.36 -19.10 -14.11
N THR A 4 -15.50 -18.47 -13.81
CA THR A 4 -15.92 -17.19 -14.40
C THR A 4 -14.98 -16.05 -14.01
N LEU A 5 -14.50 -16.06 -12.75
CA LEU A 5 -13.53 -15.09 -12.24
C LEU A 5 -12.15 -15.25 -12.89
N ARG A 6 -11.67 -16.49 -13.11
CA ARG A 6 -10.37 -16.76 -13.76
C ARG A 6 -10.25 -16.07 -15.14
N ARG A 7 -11.31 -16.14 -15.97
CA ARG A 7 -11.33 -15.48 -17.30
C ARG A 7 -11.43 -13.95 -17.23
N ARG A 8 -11.88 -13.40 -16.10
CA ARG A 8 -12.11 -11.96 -15.90
C ARG A 8 -11.07 -11.30 -15.00
N ILE A 9 -10.00 -11.99 -14.59
CA ILE A 9 -8.98 -11.45 -13.69
C ILE A 9 -8.47 -10.06 -14.14
N PRO A 10 -8.09 -9.84 -15.42
CA PRO A 10 -7.62 -8.51 -15.85
C PRO A 10 -8.70 -7.43 -15.70
N PHE A 11 -9.94 -7.75 -16.03
CA PHE A 11 -11.07 -6.82 -15.91
C PHE A 11 -11.37 -6.48 -14.43
N VAL A 12 -11.44 -7.50 -13.56
CA VAL A 12 -11.68 -7.30 -12.12
C VAL A 12 -10.52 -6.53 -11.49
N THR A 13 -9.28 -6.81 -11.89
CA THR A 13 -8.09 -6.04 -11.48
C THR A 13 -8.25 -4.56 -11.84
N GLY A 14 -8.62 -4.28 -13.10
CA GLY A 14 -8.84 -2.92 -13.57
C GLY A 14 -9.94 -2.21 -12.78
N LEU A 15 -11.08 -2.86 -12.59
CA LEU A 15 -12.21 -2.31 -11.83
C LEU A 15 -11.82 -2.00 -10.38
N LEU A 16 -11.20 -2.94 -9.67
CA LEU A 16 -10.76 -2.74 -8.28
C LEU A 16 -9.73 -1.61 -8.17
N THR A 17 -8.82 -1.51 -9.15
CA THR A 17 -7.83 -0.42 -9.22
C THR A 17 -8.51 0.92 -9.39
N VAL A 18 -9.43 1.05 -10.34
CA VAL A 18 -10.17 2.30 -10.57
C VAL A 18 -10.97 2.70 -9.33
N VAL A 19 -11.72 1.78 -8.72
CA VAL A 19 -12.48 2.05 -7.50
C VAL A 19 -11.54 2.51 -6.37
N SER A 20 -10.41 1.84 -6.18
CA SER A 20 -9.42 2.23 -5.16
C SER A 20 -8.88 3.63 -5.40
N LEU A 21 -8.54 3.96 -6.65
CA LEU A 21 -8.04 5.29 -7.01
C LEU A 21 -9.09 6.38 -6.82
N VAL A 22 -10.36 6.10 -7.15
CA VAL A 22 -11.48 7.03 -6.89
C VAL A 22 -11.61 7.31 -5.39
N VAL A 23 -11.55 6.28 -4.55
CA VAL A 23 -11.60 6.43 -3.09
C VAL A 23 -10.41 7.25 -2.58
N VAL A 24 -9.20 6.95 -3.05
CA VAL A 24 -7.99 7.70 -2.68
C VAL A 24 -8.11 9.17 -3.07
N VAL A 25 -8.51 9.46 -4.31
CA VAL A 25 -8.67 10.84 -4.80
C VAL A 25 -9.77 11.57 -4.04
N ALA A 26 -10.90 10.91 -3.75
CA ALA A 26 -11.98 11.50 -2.98
C ALA A 26 -11.53 11.88 -1.57
N ALA A 27 -10.80 11.02 -0.87
CA ALA A 27 -10.26 11.30 0.46
C ALA A 27 -9.20 12.42 0.42
N VAL A 28 -8.24 12.34 -0.52
CA VAL A 28 -7.16 13.35 -0.67
C VAL A 28 -7.70 14.74 -1.00
N ARG A 29 -8.77 14.81 -1.80
CA ARG A 29 -9.44 16.07 -2.15
C ARG A 29 -10.53 16.48 -1.16
N GLN A 30 -10.69 15.75 -0.06
CA GLN A 30 -11.72 15.97 0.96
C GLN A 30 -13.13 16.08 0.38
N LEU A 31 -13.44 15.26 -0.64
CA LEU A 31 -14.77 15.16 -1.25
C LEU A 31 -15.71 14.24 -0.47
N VAL A 32 -15.21 13.59 0.59
CA VAL A 32 -16.01 12.72 1.46
C VAL A 32 -16.88 13.59 2.36
N PRO A 33 -18.22 13.43 2.35
CA PRO A 33 -19.11 14.19 3.23
C PRO A 33 -18.73 14.04 4.71
N GLU A 34 -18.70 15.15 5.45
CA GLU A 34 -18.37 15.16 6.88
C GLU A 34 -19.30 14.26 7.71
N THR A 35 -20.54 14.08 7.28
CA THR A 35 -21.53 13.18 7.91
C THR A 35 -21.13 11.71 7.91
N LEU A 36 -20.22 11.31 7.02
CA LEU A 36 -19.68 9.95 6.93
C LEU A 36 -18.36 9.78 7.69
N LEU A 37 -17.74 10.88 8.12
CA LEU A 37 -16.47 10.86 8.83
C LEU A 37 -16.72 10.76 10.34
N PRO A 38 -15.99 9.88 11.05
CA PRO A 38 -16.10 9.81 12.50
C PRO A 38 -15.49 11.07 13.14
N ALA A 39 -16.14 11.59 14.18
CA ALA A 39 -15.54 12.60 15.04
C ALA A 39 -14.43 11.94 15.88
N LEU A 40 -13.17 12.20 15.53
CA LEU A 40 -12.01 11.65 16.22
C LEU A 40 -11.31 12.75 17.04
N PRO A 41 -10.83 12.44 18.26
CA PRO A 41 -9.99 13.37 19.01
C PRO A 41 -8.72 13.72 18.23
N GLU A 42 -8.30 15.00 18.27
CA GLU A 42 -7.10 15.49 17.59
C GLU A 42 -5.86 14.64 17.91
N GLY A 43 -5.67 14.27 19.19
CA GLY A 43 -4.54 13.43 19.60
C GLY A 43 -4.47 12.07 18.89
N LEU A 44 -5.63 11.49 18.53
CA LEU A 44 -5.67 10.25 17.75
C LEU A 44 -5.26 10.49 16.30
N LEU A 45 -5.70 11.60 15.69
CA LEU A 45 -5.31 11.99 14.34
C LEU A 45 -3.80 12.24 14.24
N HIS A 46 -3.20 12.93 15.21
CA HIS A 46 -1.75 13.12 15.29
C HIS A 46 -0.96 11.81 15.47
N THR A 47 -1.59 10.78 16.06
CA THR A 47 -0.94 9.47 16.27
C THR A 47 -0.93 8.61 15.00
N ILE A 48 -1.88 8.84 14.07
CA ILE A 48 -2.03 8.03 12.85
C ILE A 48 -0.76 7.95 11.99
N PRO A 49 -0.06 9.06 11.67
CA PRO A 49 1.18 8.99 10.89
C PRO A 49 2.26 8.10 11.52
N HIS A 50 2.41 8.13 12.86
CA HIS A 50 3.36 7.29 13.59
C HIS A 50 2.98 5.81 13.52
N VAL A 51 1.70 5.49 13.68
CA VAL A 51 1.18 4.13 13.53
C VAL A 51 1.37 3.63 12.10
N ASN A 52 1.12 4.47 11.10
CA ASN A 52 1.32 4.13 9.70
C ASN A 52 2.80 3.88 9.35
N ALA A 53 3.73 4.63 9.95
CA ALA A 53 5.16 4.37 9.81
C ALA A 53 5.55 3.01 10.41
N LEU A 54 5.02 2.66 11.59
CA LEU A 54 5.22 1.35 12.20
C LEU A 54 4.62 0.22 11.36
N ILE A 55 3.39 0.38 10.86
CA ILE A 55 2.74 -0.59 9.97
C ILE A 55 3.59 -0.80 8.70
N SER A 56 4.17 0.27 8.14
CA SER A 56 5.05 0.18 6.98
C SER A 56 6.31 -0.63 7.27
N ALA A 57 6.95 -0.40 8.42
CA ALA A 57 8.11 -1.18 8.85
C ALA A 57 7.77 -2.67 9.06
N LEU A 58 6.62 -2.96 9.67
CA LEU A 58 6.12 -4.33 9.81
C LEU A 58 5.84 -4.98 8.45
N ALA A 59 5.25 -4.23 7.50
CA ALA A 59 4.96 -4.70 6.15
C ALA A 59 6.24 -5.05 5.38
N ILE A 60 7.30 -4.23 5.50
CA ILE A 60 8.62 -4.54 4.94
C ILE A 60 9.13 -5.88 5.51
N GLY A 61 9.00 -6.08 6.82
CA GLY A 61 9.40 -7.33 7.48
C GLY A 61 8.62 -8.54 6.95
N THR A 62 7.29 -8.45 6.88
CA THR A 62 6.43 -9.55 6.43
C THR A 62 6.62 -9.87 4.95
N ILE A 63 6.77 -8.86 4.08
CA ILE A 63 7.04 -9.07 2.65
C ILE A 63 8.39 -9.75 2.47
N THR A 64 9.43 -9.25 3.15
CA THR A 64 10.78 -9.82 3.07
C THR A 64 10.80 -11.28 3.57
N TYR A 65 10.12 -11.57 4.68
CA TYR A 65 9.97 -12.94 5.19
C TYR A 65 9.21 -13.84 4.21
N GLY A 66 8.13 -13.32 3.60
CA GLY A 66 7.35 -14.04 2.58
C GLY A 66 8.17 -14.36 1.34
N TRP A 67 9.03 -13.44 0.89
CA TRP A 67 9.94 -13.67 -0.23
C TRP A 67 11.00 -14.73 0.11
N ARG A 68 11.64 -14.65 1.28
CA ARG A 68 12.58 -15.70 1.71
C ARG A 68 11.91 -17.06 1.83
N SER A 69 10.68 -17.10 2.33
CA SER A 69 9.89 -18.32 2.46
C SER A 69 9.60 -18.99 1.13
N ILE A 70 9.19 -18.24 0.09
CA ILE A 70 8.92 -18.83 -1.22
C ILE A 70 10.21 -19.30 -1.92
N ARG A 71 11.33 -18.59 -1.76
CA ARG A 71 12.64 -19.04 -2.27
C ARG A 71 13.09 -20.36 -1.63
N ALA A 72 12.69 -20.62 -0.39
CA ALA A 72 12.93 -21.87 0.32
C ALA A 72 11.84 -22.94 0.07
N GLY A 73 10.94 -22.75 -0.90
CA GLY A 73 9.84 -23.68 -1.19
C GLY A 73 8.74 -23.75 -0.12
N ARG A 74 8.78 -22.89 0.90
CA ARG A 74 7.81 -22.88 2.03
C ARG A 74 6.54 -22.11 1.66
N VAL A 75 5.73 -22.68 0.77
CA VAL A 75 4.51 -22.04 0.21
C VAL A 75 3.51 -21.60 1.29
N ARG A 76 3.28 -22.43 2.32
CA ARG A 76 2.36 -22.08 3.43
C ARG A 76 2.83 -20.85 4.21
N ALA A 77 4.13 -20.76 4.50
CA ALA A 77 4.72 -19.63 5.20
C ALA A 77 4.67 -18.35 4.35
N HIS A 78 4.99 -18.46 3.06
CA HIS A 78 4.83 -17.38 2.10
C HIS A 78 3.39 -16.84 2.08
N ARG A 79 2.40 -17.73 1.96
CA ARG A 79 0.97 -17.34 1.93
C ARG A 79 0.55 -16.60 3.21
N ARG A 80 0.94 -17.09 4.38
CA ARG A 80 0.64 -16.43 5.67
C ARG A 80 1.26 -15.03 5.73
N ALA A 81 2.51 -14.89 5.28
CA ALA A 81 3.22 -13.63 5.26
C ALA A 81 2.61 -12.61 4.29
N MET A 82 2.20 -13.05 3.09
CA MET A 82 1.53 -12.18 2.12
C MET A 82 0.14 -11.74 2.62
N LEU A 83 -0.60 -12.62 3.29
CA LEU A 83 -1.88 -12.24 3.91
C LEU A 83 -1.69 -11.21 5.03
N ALA A 84 -0.69 -11.42 5.92
CA ALA A 84 -0.36 -10.43 6.94
C ALA A 84 0.04 -9.09 6.31
N SER A 85 0.86 -9.10 5.26
CA SER A 85 1.26 -7.88 4.52
C SER A 85 0.05 -7.16 3.92
N PHE A 86 -0.92 -7.90 3.37
CA PHE A 86 -2.15 -7.33 2.82
C PHE A 86 -3.01 -6.68 3.91
N VAL A 87 -3.18 -7.32 5.06
CA VAL A 87 -3.91 -6.75 6.21
C VAL A 87 -3.23 -5.48 6.72
N LEU A 88 -1.90 -5.49 6.86
CA LEU A 88 -1.12 -4.30 7.23
C LEU A 88 -1.33 -3.17 6.23
N PHE A 89 -1.31 -3.46 4.93
CA PHE A 89 -1.57 -2.44 3.90
C PHE A 89 -2.98 -1.87 3.93
N VAL A 90 -4.01 -2.70 4.07
CA VAL A 90 -5.39 -2.20 4.18
C VAL A 90 -5.55 -1.34 5.44
N SER A 91 -4.90 -1.72 6.54
CA SER A 91 -4.89 -0.93 7.78
C SER A 91 -4.18 0.41 7.57
N PHE A 92 -2.99 0.41 6.97
CA PHE A 92 -2.24 1.62 6.61
C PHE A 92 -3.08 2.55 5.75
N LEU A 93 -3.68 2.02 4.67
CA LEU A 93 -4.45 2.80 3.73
C LEU A 93 -5.72 3.36 4.39
N GLY A 94 -6.44 2.56 5.18
CA GLY A 94 -7.62 3.00 5.90
C GLY A 94 -7.31 4.15 6.87
N LEU A 95 -6.27 4.01 7.69
CA LEU A 95 -5.82 5.04 8.62
C LEU A 95 -5.35 6.31 7.88
N TYR A 96 -4.55 6.16 6.81
CA TYR A 96 -4.08 7.28 6.01
C TYR A 96 -5.23 8.06 5.38
N LEU A 97 -6.15 7.36 4.70
CA LEU A 97 -7.28 7.99 4.02
C LEU A 97 -8.24 8.65 5.01
N LEU A 98 -8.46 8.04 6.17
CA LEU A 98 -9.28 8.65 7.23
C LEU A 98 -8.67 9.97 7.71
N ARG A 99 -7.38 9.97 8.05
CA ARG A 99 -6.69 11.18 8.50
C ARG A 99 -6.69 12.27 7.45
N VAL A 100 -6.38 11.93 6.19
CA VAL A 100 -6.32 12.90 5.09
C VAL A 100 -7.71 13.41 4.69
N ALA A 101 -8.76 12.60 4.79
CA ALA A 101 -10.12 13.08 4.56
C ALA A 101 -10.53 14.15 5.59
N ILE A 102 -10.05 14.04 6.84
CA ILE A 102 -10.36 14.98 7.92
C ILE A 102 -9.45 16.22 7.89
N GLU A 103 -8.12 16.05 7.87
CA GLU A 103 -7.15 17.15 8.01
C GLU A 103 -6.53 17.63 6.70
N GLY A 104 -6.77 16.92 5.60
CA GLY A 104 -6.06 17.14 4.34
C GLY A 104 -4.62 16.59 4.36
N PRO A 105 -3.89 16.67 3.24
CA PRO A 105 -2.48 16.25 3.17
C PRO A 105 -1.57 17.13 4.03
N THR A 106 -0.61 16.52 4.74
CA THR A 106 0.40 17.27 5.52
C THR A 106 1.32 18.07 4.60
N THR A 107 1.57 19.34 4.95
CA THR A 107 2.56 20.17 4.28
C THR A 107 3.95 19.92 4.86
N PHE A 108 4.98 20.00 4.02
CA PHE A 108 6.36 20.04 4.48
C PHE A 108 6.76 21.50 4.73
N ASP A 109 7.09 21.80 5.98
CA ASP A 109 7.34 23.17 6.47
C ASP A 109 8.84 23.49 6.65
N GLY A 110 9.72 22.56 6.29
CA GLY A 110 11.17 22.76 6.32
C GLY A 110 11.73 23.66 5.19
N PRO A 111 13.07 23.81 5.13
CA PRO A 111 13.77 24.64 4.14
C PRO A 111 13.37 24.32 2.71
N GLU A 112 13.19 25.39 1.92
CA GLU A 112 12.73 25.30 0.53
C GLU A 112 13.61 24.38 -0.33
N THR A 113 14.93 24.40 -0.13
CA THR A 113 15.87 23.52 -0.83
C THR A 113 15.58 22.04 -0.55
N LEU A 114 15.32 21.66 0.70
CA LEU A 114 14.97 20.27 1.04
C LEU A 114 13.59 19.90 0.52
N LYS A 115 12.64 20.82 0.58
CA LYS A 115 11.29 20.64 0.05
C LYS A 115 11.29 20.29 -1.44
N LEU A 116 12.01 21.08 -2.24
CA LEU A 116 12.03 20.97 -3.70
C LEU A 116 12.89 19.81 -4.21
N TRP A 117 14.07 19.60 -3.61
CA TRP A 117 15.06 18.66 -4.15
C TRP A 117 15.05 17.28 -3.49
N VAL A 118 14.43 17.15 -2.32
CA VAL A 118 14.37 15.87 -1.58
C VAL A 118 12.93 15.44 -1.35
N TYR A 119 12.13 16.25 -0.65
CA TYR A 119 10.79 15.86 -0.23
C TYR A 119 9.86 15.59 -1.41
N TYR A 120 9.66 16.54 -2.33
CA TYR A 120 8.75 16.34 -3.46
C TYR A 120 9.18 15.22 -4.43
N PRO A 121 10.46 15.06 -4.79
CA PRO A 121 10.90 13.91 -5.60
C PRO A 121 10.63 12.57 -4.90
N VAL A 122 10.97 12.46 -3.61
CA VAL A 122 10.75 11.23 -2.83
C VAL A 122 9.25 10.94 -2.70
N LEU A 123 8.44 11.95 -2.37
CA LEU A 123 7.00 11.82 -2.28
C LEU A 123 6.38 11.42 -3.62
N GLY A 124 6.80 12.07 -4.71
CA GLY A 124 6.33 11.79 -6.05
C GLY A 124 6.62 10.35 -6.48
N VAL A 125 7.84 9.87 -6.25
CA VAL A 125 8.22 8.47 -6.52
C VAL A 125 7.42 7.52 -5.63
N HIS A 126 7.30 7.80 -4.33
CA HIS A 126 6.52 6.99 -3.40
C HIS A 126 5.06 6.82 -3.87
N MET A 127 4.40 7.94 -4.22
CA MET A 127 3.02 7.96 -4.72
C MET A 127 2.87 7.22 -6.04
N LEU A 128 3.78 7.45 -6.99
CA LEU A 128 3.77 6.75 -8.28
C LEU A 128 3.89 5.24 -8.09
N LEU A 129 4.83 4.80 -7.24
CA LEU A 129 5.00 3.39 -6.91
C LEU A 129 3.75 2.81 -6.23
N ALA A 130 3.12 3.55 -5.31
CA ALA A 130 1.88 3.11 -4.66
C ALA A 130 0.75 2.90 -5.69
N ILE A 131 0.58 3.83 -6.64
CA ILE A 131 -0.42 3.74 -7.73
C ILE A 131 -0.14 2.54 -8.63
N VAL A 132 1.11 2.37 -9.07
CA VAL A 132 1.51 1.24 -9.95
C VAL A 132 1.39 -0.10 -9.24
N CYS A 133 1.61 -0.15 -7.92
CA CYS A 133 1.49 -1.38 -7.15
C CYS A 133 0.05 -1.90 -7.05
N LEU A 134 -0.97 -1.03 -7.03
CA LEU A 134 -2.37 -1.44 -6.89
C LEU A 134 -2.81 -2.53 -7.89
N PRO A 135 -2.72 -2.31 -9.22
CA PRO A 135 -3.15 -3.34 -10.18
C PRO A 135 -2.29 -4.60 -10.08
N LEU A 136 -0.99 -4.49 -9.79
CA LEU A 136 -0.10 -5.64 -9.66
C LEU A 136 -0.48 -6.51 -8.45
N VAL A 137 -0.73 -5.90 -7.29
CA VAL A 137 -1.12 -6.60 -6.07
C VAL A 137 -2.50 -7.25 -6.25
N TYR A 138 -3.49 -6.52 -6.79
CA TYR A 138 -4.80 -7.11 -7.09
C TYR A 138 -4.70 -8.29 -8.04
N TYR A 139 -3.93 -8.18 -9.13
CA TYR A 139 -3.76 -9.25 -10.10
C TYR A 139 -3.16 -10.52 -9.46
N VAL A 140 -2.09 -10.36 -8.67
CA VAL A 140 -1.38 -11.48 -8.01
C VAL A 140 -2.24 -12.11 -6.92
N LEU A 141 -3.00 -11.32 -6.16
CA LEU A 141 -3.97 -11.80 -5.17
C LEU A 141 -5.12 -12.55 -5.83
N LEU A 142 -5.70 -12.01 -6.90
CA LEU A 142 -6.76 -12.66 -7.66
C LEU A 142 -6.29 -14.02 -8.19
N LEU A 143 -5.09 -14.08 -8.80
CA LEU A 143 -4.48 -15.36 -9.20
C LEU A 143 -4.38 -16.32 -8.01
N ALA A 144 -3.91 -15.86 -6.85
CA ALA A 144 -3.71 -16.68 -5.66
C ALA A 144 -5.00 -17.22 -5.04
N VAL A 145 -6.13 -16.49 -5.13
CA VAL A 145 -7.42 -16.95 -4.60
C VAL A 145 -8.22 -17.77 -5.61
N THR A 146 -7.97 -17.61 -6.91
CA THR A 146 -8.68 -18.36 -7.94
C THR A 146 -7.98 -19.65 -8.35
N HIS A 147 -6.67 -19.77 -8.18
CA HIS A 147 -5.87 -20.94 -8.56
C HIS A 147 -5.44 -21.76 -7.35
N ALA A 148 -5.29 -23.07 -7.55
CA ALA A 148 -4.66 -23.93 -6.56
C ALA A 148 -3.16 -23.58 -6.45
N PRO A 149 -2.53 -23.72 -5.27
CA PRO A 149 -1.10 -23.42 -5.12
C PRO A 149 -0.18 -24.16 -6.09
N SER A 150 -0.55 -25.37 -6.51
CA SER A 150 0.19 -26.16 -7.50
C SER A 150 0.12 -25.58 -8.92
N GLU A 151 -0.96 -24.88 -9.27
CA GLU A 151 -1.17 -24.27 -10.59
C GLU A 151 -0.44 -22.93 -10.72
N LEU A 152 -0.13 -22.26 -9.59
CA LEU A 152 0.40 -20.89 -9.60
C LEU A 152 1.75 -20.76 -10.31
N GLY A 153 2.56 -21.82 -10.31
CA GLY A 153 3.86 -21.85 -10.99
C GLY A 153 3.75 -21.62 -12.50
N ASP A 154 2.66 -22.09 -13.11
CA ASP A 154 2.40 -21.98 -14.56
C ASP A 154 1.66 -20.70 -14.94
N THR A 155 1.22 -19.92 -13.95
CA THR A 155 0.59 -18.62 -14.16
C THR A 155 1.63 -17.49 -14.13
N PRO A 156 1.26 -16.25 -14.50
CA PRO A 156 2.13 -15.10 -14.31
C PRO A 156 2.42 -14.72 -12.84
N HIS A 157 1.82 -15.40 -11.85
CA HIS A 157 1.94 -15.08 -10.43
C HIS A 157 3.40 -14.93 -9.95
N PRO A 158 4.36 -15.82 -10.26
CA PRO A 158 5.74 -15.68 -9.77
C PRO A 158 6.49 -14.50 -10.38
N ARG A 159 6.21 -14.19 -11.66
CA ARG A 159 6.83 -13.07 -12.38
C ARG A 159 6.27 -11.74 -11.87
N VAL A 160 4.94 -11.59 -11.87
CA VAL A 160 4.27 -10.37 -11.43
C VAL A 160 4.44 -10.16 -9.93
N GLY A 161 4.35 -11.22 -9.13
CA GLY A 161 4.54 -11.17 -7.68
C GLY A 161 5.93 -10.69 -7.26
N ARG A 162 6.98 -11.04 -8.01
CA ARG A 162 8.34 -10.53 -7.77
C ARG A 162 8.45 -9.04 -8.03
N VAL A 163 7.87 -8.57 -9.15
CA VAL A 163 7.84 -7.13 -9.48
C VAL A 163 7.04 -6.37 -8.43
N ALA A 164 5.83 -6.85 -8.10
CA ALA A 164 4.98 -6.26 -7.08
C ALA A 164 5.69 -6.17 -5.73
N ALA A 165 6.31 -7.26 -5.26
CA ALA A 165 7.03 -7.27 -3.98
C ALA A 165 8.18 -6.24 -3.95
N SER A 166 8.97 -6.13 -5.01
CA SER A 166 10.07 -5.16 -5.09
C SER A 166 9.58 -3.71 -5.06
N LEU A 167 8.58 -3.39 -5.89
CA LEU A 167 8.03 -2.04 -5.96
C LEU A 167 7.34 -1.65 -4.63
N TRP A 168 6.68 -2.61 -4.00
CA TRP A 168 5.96 -2.38 -2.75
C TRP A 168 6.92 -2.19 -1.57
N LEU A 169 8.00 -2.98 -1.48
CA LEU A 169 9.08 -2.77 -0.52
C LEU A 169 9.71 -1.38 -0.67
N LEU A 170 10.02 -0.98 -1.90
CA LEU A 170 10.57 0.35 -2.17
C LEU A 170 9.59 1.46 -1.79
N SER A 171 8.31 1.30 -2.14
CA SER A 171 7.26 2.26 -1.77
C SER A 171 7.15 2.41 -0.25
N PHE A 172 7.09 1.31 0.53
CA PHE A 172 7.06 1.40 2.00
C PHE A 172 8.32 2.06 2.58
N ALA A 173 9.50 1.74 2.05
CA ALA A 173 10.74 2.36 2.49
C ALA A 173 10.72 3.88 2.25
N LEU A 174 10.31 4.32 1.05
CA LEU A 174 10.15 5.75 0.76
C LEU A 174 9.05 6.40 1.60
N GLY A 175 7.98 5.69 1.93
CA GLY A 175 6.93 6.18 2.83
C GLY A 175 7.47 6.44 4.24
N ILE A 176 8.37 5.58 4.74
CA ILE A 176 9.09 5.84 6.01
C ILE A 176 10.00 7.07 5.87
N VAL A 177 10.70 7.25 4.74
CA VAL A 177 11.50 8.46 4.51
C VAL A 177 10.64 9.73 4.52
N VAL A 178 9.48 9.71 3.85
CA VAL A 178 8.50 10.81 3.88
C VAL A 178 8.06 11.10 5.31
N TYR A 179 7.74 10.06 6.08
CA TYR A 179 7.39 10.20 7.50
C TYR A 179 8.54 10.84 8.31
N LEU A 180 9.78 10.39 8.15
CA LEU A 180 10.93 10.95 8.86
C LEU A 180 11.14 12.42 8.53
N LEU A 181 11.01 12.81 7.25
CA LEU A 181 11.10 14.20 6.79
C LEU A 181 9.99 15.08 7.39
N LEU A 182 8.78 14.56 7.57
CA LEU A 182 7.65 15.32 8.08
C LEU A 182 7.61 15.43 9.61
N TYR A 183 8.06 14.42 10.35
CA TYR A 183 7.75 14.28 11.78
C TYR A 183 8.94 14.09 12.72
N VAL A 184 10.14 13.78 12.20
CA VAL A 184 11.29 13.41 13.06
C VAL A 184 12.50 14.29 12.82
N LEU A 185 12.78 14.62 11.57
CA LEU A 185 13.90 15.50 11.25
C LEU A 185 13.53 16.92 11.70
N PRO A 186 14.32 17.55 12.58
CA PRO A 186 14.13 18.94 12.92
C PRO A 186 14.48 19.73 11.66
N VAL A 187 13.48 20.39 11.09
CA VAL A 187 13.67 21.34 10.00
C VAL A 187 12.94 22.61 10.31
#